data_AF-A0AAP0DHI4-F1
#
_entry.id   AF-A0AAP0DHI4-F1
#
_cell.length_a   1.000
_cell.length_b   1.000
_cell.length_c   1.000
_cell.angle_alpha   90.00
_cell.angle_beta   90.00
_cell.angle_gamma   90.00
#
_symmetry.space_group_name_H-M   'P 1'
#
loop_
_entity.id
_entity.type
_entity.pdbx_description
1 polymer ?
#
loop_
_entity_poly.entity_id
_entity_poly.type
_entity_poly.pdbx_seq_one_letter_code
_entity_poly.pdbx_strand_id
1 'polypeptide(L)'
;MTLLVKVFTALLLIFIIFAAPSTADTKSIKILSDNRHLILFEEFRITHSGRISIGVSGVSDNTYLSQHDLGHLGFFLLSEESMIEVLLELQQNPSLCILDSKFNTLLFTFRDISPPPHPSFRKSYPLTYPSKYALFFANCDPQSPVTMDVHYELFNSDDGNTKTNI
;
A
#
# COMPACT_ATOMS: atom_id res chain seq x y z
N MET A 1 -7.20 -40.60 -28.56
CA MET A 1 -6.60 -39.24 -28.58
C MET A 1 -7.66 -38.13 -28.50
N THR A 2 -8.70 -38.15 -29.34
CA THR A 2 -9.79 -37.14 -29.37
C THR A 2 -10.66 -37.08 -28.10
N LEU A 3 -10.90 -38.21 -27.42
CA LEU A 3 -11.68 -38.24 -26.17
C LEU A 3 -10.95 -37.58 -25.00
N LEU A 4 -9.64 -37.85 -24.87
CA LEU A 4 -8.79 -37.27 -23.82
C LEU A 4 -8.71 -35.75 -23.96
N VAL A 5 -8.59 -35.25 -25.19
CA VAL A 5 -8.61 -33.81 -25.48
C VAL A 5 -9.94 -33.19 -25.05
N LYS A 6 -11.08 -33.81 -25.38
CA LYS A 6 -12.41 -33.30 -24.98
C LYS A 6 -12.59 -33.26 -23.45
N VAL A 7 -12.13 -34.29 -22.74
CA VAL A 7 -12.19 -34.33 -21.26
C VAL A 7 -11.32 -33.23 -20.65
N PHE A 8 -10.10 -33.04 -21.15
CA PHE A 8 -9.21 -31.98 -20.69
C PHE A 8 -9.79 -30.58 -20.96
N THR A 9 -10.36 -30.36 -22.15
CA THR A 9 -11.03 -29.10 -22.48
C THR A 9 -12.24 -28.84 -21.58
N ALA A 10 -13.05 -29.87 -21.29
CA ALA A 10 -14.18 -29.74 -20.37
C ALA A 10 -13.73 -29.40 -18.95
N LEU A 11 -12.68 -30.05 -18.44
CA LEU A 11 -12.11 -29.78 -17.12
C LEU A 11 -11.57 -28.34 -17.03
N LEU A 12 -10.89 -27.87 -18.07
CA LEU A 12 -10.36 -26.50 -18.14
C LEU A 12 -11.48 -25.45 -18.18
N LEU A 13 -12.56 -25.70 -18.93
CA LEU A 13 -13.74 -24.84 -18.94
C LEU A 13 -14.41 -24.78 -17.55
N ILE A 14 -14.55 -25.93 -16.89
CA ILE A 14 -15.10 -26.00 -15.53
C ILE A 14 -14.23 -25.20 -14.55
N PHE A 15 -12.90 -25.34 -14.62
CA PHE A 15 -11.97 -24.60 -13.75
C PHE A 15 -12.09 -23.09 -13.94
N ILE A 16 -12.24 -22.60 -15.18
CA ILE A 16 -12.40 -21.16 -15.46
C ILE A 16 -13.73 -20.63 -14.89
N ILE A 17 -14.81 -21.43 -14.91
CA ILE A 17 -16.11 -21.05 -14.34
C ILE A 17 -16.04 -20.89 -12.82
N PHE A 18 -15.21 -21.69 -12.14
CA PHE A 18 -15.05 -21.63 -10.68
C PHE A 18 -14.01 -20.60 -10.22
N ALA A 19 -13.27 -19.97 -11.13
CA ALA A 19 -12.38 -18.87 -10.77
C ALA A 19 -13.22 -17.61 -10.48
N ALA A 20 -13.41 -17.28 -9.21
CA ALA A 20 -14.08 -16.04 -8.82
C ALA A 20 -13.27 -14.83 -9.31
N PRO A 21 -13.90 -13.81 -9.92
CA PRO A 21 -13.19 -12.58 -10.27
C PRO A 21 -12.81 -11.84 -8.99
N SER A 22 -11.51 -11.72 -8.72
CA SER A 22 -11.00 -10.81 -7.70
C SER A 22 -10.94 -9.40 -8.29
N THR A 23 -11.87 -8.54 -7.94
CA THR A 23 -11.78 -7.11 -8.27
C THR A 23 -10.83 -6.43 -7.30
N ALA A 24 -9.68 -5.98 -7.79
CA ALA A 24 -8.80 -5.09 -7.06
C ALA A 24 -9.20 -3.65 -7.35
N ASP A 25 -9.39 -2.83 -6.32
CA ASP A 25 -9.45 -1.38 -6.57
C ASP A 25 -8.01 -0.91 -6.84
N THR A 26 -7.78 -0.39 -8.05
CA THR A 26 -6.46 -0.06 -8.56
C THR A 26 -6.39 1.44 -8.84
N LYS A 27 -5.48 2.14 -8.17
CA LYS A 27 -5.35 3.59 -8.28
C LYS A 27 -3.92 4.01 -8.58
N SER A 28 -3.82 5.08 -9.34
CA SER A 28 -2.56 5.72 -9.70
C SER A 28 -2.67 7.22 -9.44
N ILE A 29 -1.76 7.76 -8.65
CA ILE A 29 -1.74 9.16 -8.23
C ILE A 29 -0.36 9.73 -8.53
N LYS A 30 -0.33 10.91 -9.15
CA LYS A 30 0.91 11.65 -9.40
C LYS A 30 1.06 12.79 -8.40
N ILE A 31 2.19 12.81 -7.70
CA ILE A 31 2.61 13.87 -6.78
C ILE A 31 3.70 14.68 -7.45
N LEU A 32 3.58 16.01 -7.41
CA LEU A 32 4.52 16.94 -8.04
C LEU A 32 4.98 17.97 -7.01
N SER A 33 6.29 17.97 -6.71
CA SER A 33 6.95 18.95 -5.84
C SER A 33 6.17 19.25 -4.54
N ASP A 34 5.72 18.21 -3.85
CA ASP A 34 4.87 18.32 -2.66
C ASP A 34 5.71 18.14 -1.38
N ASN A 35 5.59 19.09 -0.44
CA ASN A 35 6.31 19.07 0.83
C ASN A 35 5.40 18.89 2.06
N ARG A 36 4.13 18.47 1.86
CA ARG A 36 3.23 18.18 2.98
C ARG A 36 3.82 17.07 3.83
N HIS A 37 3.80 17.28 5.14
CA HIS A 37 4.29 16.31 6.11
C HIS A 37 3.54 14.98 6.07
N LEU A 38 2.25 15.02 5.75
CA LEU A 38 1.37 13.86 5.64
C LEU A 38 0.43 14.02 4.45
N ILE A 39 0.27 12.95 3.67
CA ILE A 39 -0.67 12.87 2.55
C ILE A 39 -1.48 11.59 2.71
N LEU A 40 -2.80 11.72 2.88
CA LEU A 40 -3.74 10.61 2.84
C LEU A 40 -4.00 10.23 1.37
N PHE A 41 -3.83 8.95 1.04
CA PHE A 41 -4.13 8.41 -0.28
C PHE A 41 -5.50 7.76 -0.32
N GLU A 42 -5.83 6.94 0.68
CA GLU A 42 -7.11 6.23 0.74
C GLU A 42 -7.43 5.72 2.14
N GLU A 43 -8.71 5.64 2.45
CA GLU A 43 -9.26 4.85 3.57
C GLU A 43 -10.03 3.65 3.01
N PHE A 44 -9.75 2.46 3.53
CA PHE A 44 -10.38 1.22 3.07
C PHE A 44 -10.63 0.25 4.23
N ARG A 45 -11.58 -0.67 4.03
CA ARG A 45 -11.96 -1.65 5.05
C ARG A 45 -11.51 -3.05 4.63
N ILE A 46 -10.85 -3.76 5.53
CA ILE A 46 -10.59 -5.20 5.45
C ILE A 46 -11.57 -5.91 6.39
N THR A 47 -12.28 -6.93 5.89
CA THR A 47 -13.31 -7.67 6.63
C THR A 47 -12.74 -8.88 7.37
N HIS A 48 -11.81 -9.59 6.75
CA HIS A 48 -11.18 -10.80 7.31
C HIS A 48 -9.67 -10.71 7.15
N SER A 49 -9.22 -10.77 5.90
CA SER A 49 -7.84 -10.63 5.52
C SER A 49 -7.76 -9.98 4.15
N GLY A 50 -6.64 -9.36 3.84
CA GLY A 50 -6.45 -8.70 2.57
C GLY A 50 -4.99 -8.54 2.21
N ARG A 51 -4.76 -7.80 1.13
CA ARG A 51 -3.43 -7.43 0.67
C ARG A 51 -3.48 -6.00 0.15
N ILE A 52 -2.43 -5.26 0.44
CA ILE A 52 -2.13 -4.02 -0.26
C ILE A 52 -0.90 -4.26 -1.13
N SER A 53 -0.99 -3.92 -2.41
CA SER A 53 0.16 -3.78 -3.29
C SER A 53 0.44 -2.30 -3.45
N ILE A 54 1.67 -1.86 -3.25
CA ILE A 54 2.05 -0.47 -3.46
C ILE A 54 3.34 -0.43 -4.26
N GLY A 55 3.39 0.51 -5.20
CA GLY A 55 4.56 0.82 -5.98
C GLY A 55 4.71 2.30 -6.20
N VAL A 56 5.96 2.72 -6.34
CA VAL A 56 6.34 4.09 -6.61
C VAL A 56 7.36 4.10 -7.74
N SER A 57 7.26 5.06 -8.63
CA SER A 57 8.19 5.30 -9.73
C SER A 57 8.30 6.80 -10.02
N GLY A 58 9.16 7.17 -10.95
CA GLY A 58 9.29 8.58 -11.35
C GLY A 58 9.75 9.48 -10.21
N VAL A 59 10.42 8.89 -9.20
CA VAL A 59 10.93 9.62 -8.05
C VAL A 59 12.02 10.53 -8.55
N SER A 60 11.69 11.81 -8.65
CA SER A 60 12.63 12.82 -9.12
C SER A 60 13.05 13.68 -7.95
N ASP A 61 14.37 13.74 -7.86
CA ASP A 61 15.14 14.42 -6.85
C ASP A 61 15.44 15.82 -7.39
N ASN A 62 14.79 16.85 -6.87
CA ASN A 62 15.54 18.09 -6.78
C ASN A 62 16.64 17.75 -5.79
N THR A 63 17.91 17.68 -6.21
CA THR A 63 19.24 17.56 -5.52
C THR A 63 19.35 17.33 -4.00
N TYR A 64 18.33 17.64 -3.22
CA TYR A 64 18.15 17.61 -1.78
C TYR A 64 17.94 16.21 -1.14
N LEU A 65 17.36 15.18 -1.78
CA LEU A 65 17.22 13.87 -1.10
C LEU A 65 18.58 13.15 -0.94
N SER A 66 19.60 13.53 -1.73
CA SER A 66 20.96 13.02 -1.55
C SER A 66 21.65 13.49 -0.27
N GLN A 67 21.15 14.56 0.35
CA GLN A 67 21.70 15.15 1.58
C GLN A 67 20.86 14.82 2.82
N HIS A 68 19.64 14.32 2.64
CA HIS A 68 18.66 14.07 3.70
C HIS A 68 18.40 12.59 3.88
N ASP A 69 17.92 12.23 5.06
CA ASP A 69 17.68 10.83 5.39
C ASP A 69 16.45 10.29 4.66
N LEU A 70 16.67 9.50 3.60
CA LEU A 70 15.62 8.78 2.87
C LEU A 70 14.74 7.88 3.76
N GLY A 71 15.16 7.58 5.00
CA GLY A 71 14.37 6.84 5.98
C GLY A 71 13.20 7.65 6.54
N HIS A 72 13.24 8.98 6.42
CA HIS A 72 12.22 9.91 6.90
C HIS A 72 11.10 10.17 5.88
N LEU A 73 11.14 9.51 4.72
CA LEU A 73 10.09 9.58 3.71
C LEU A 73 9.61 8.17 3.42
N GLY A 74 8.30 7.95 3.43
CA GLY A 74 7.79 6.59 3.30
C GLY A 74 6.28 6.46 3.36
N PHE A 75 5.84 5.23 3.14
CA PHE A 75 4.43 4.85 3.18
C PHE A 75 4.17 3.96 4.37
N PHE A 76 3.04 4.20 5.02
CA PHE A 76 2.58 3.41 6.15
C PHE A 76 1.07 3.28 6.12
N LEU A 77 0.57 2.28 6.84
CA LEU A 77 -0.85 2.15 7.16
C LEU A 77 -1.09 2.53 8.61
N LEU A 78 -2.24 3.12 8.84
CA LEU A 78 -2.79 3.33 10.18
C LEU A 78 -4.14 2.64 10.26
N SER A 79 -4.34 1.78 11.24
CA SER A 79 -5.67 1.26 11.55
C SER A 79 -6.46 2.31 12.33
N GLU A 80 -7.79 2.27 12.21
CA GLU A 80 -8.70 3.09 13.02
C GLU A 80 -8.42 2.95 14.53
N GLU A 81 -8.08 1.73 14.96
CA GLU A 81 -7.75 1.43 16.36
C GLU A 81 -6.45 2.09 16.81
N SER A 82 -5.42 2.14 15.96
CA SER A 82 -4.09 2.68 16.34
C SER A 82 -3.96 4.20 16.16
N MET A 83 -4.98 4.85 15.61
CA MET A 83 -4.92 6.28 15.29
C MET A 83 -4.80 7.14 16.55
N ILE A 84 -5.45 6.75 17.64
CA ILE A 84 -5.42 7.49 18.91
C ILE A 84 -4.04 7.38 19.56
N GLU A 85 -3.44 6.20 19.56
CA GLU A 85 -2.12 5.96 20.14
C GLU A 85 -1.04 6.75 19.40
N VAL A 86 -1.07 6.77 18.06
CA VAL A 86 -0.16 7.60 17.26
C VAL A 86 -0.35 9.09 17.59
N LEU A 87 -1.59 9.56 17.69
CA LEU A 87 -1.86 10.96 18.02
C LEU A 87 -1.30 11.33 19.40
N LEU A 88 -1.48 10.48 20.40
CA LEU A 88 -0.93 10.68 21.74
C LEU A 88 0.61 10.68 21.72
N GLU A 89 1.24 9.82 20.94
CA GLU A 89 2.70 9.75 20.80
C GLU A 89 3.26 11.04 20.18
N LEU A 90 2.62 11.54 19.12
CA LEU A 90 2.99 12.81 18.48
C LEU A 90 2.71 14.03 19.38
N GLN A 91 1.67 13.99 20.22
CA GLN A 91 1.42 15.05 21.20
C GLN A 91 2.50 15.10 22.29
N GLN A 92 2.99 13.94 22.72
CA GLN A 92 4.07 13.85 23.72
C GLN A 92 5.43 14.19 23.13
N ASN A 93 5.67 13.83 21.87
CA ASN A 93 6.89 14.17 21.14
C ASN A 93 6.56 14.69 19.73
N PRO A 94 6.34 16.00 19.57
CA PRO A 94 6.01 16.60 18.27
C PRO A 94 7.14 16.51 17.23
N SER A 95 8.36 16.15 17.65
CA SER A 95 9.50 15.96 16.74
C SER A 95 9.65 14.51 16.25
N LEU A 96 8.84 13.58 16.76
CA LEU A 96 8.84 12.20 16.32
C LEU A 96 8.40 12.12 14.86
N CYS A 97 9.17 11.42 14.03
CA CYS A 97 8.69 11.03 12.72
C CYS A 97 7.63 9.94 12.87
N ILE A 98 6.45 10.15 12.30
CA ILE A 98 5.36 9.16 12.39
C ILE A 98 5.76 7.79 11.85
N LEU A 99 6.74 7.70 10.94
CA LEU A 99 7.28 6.44 10.42
C LEU A 99 7.99 5.60 11.49
N ASP A 100 8.50 6.23 12.55
CA ASP A 100 9.17 5.56 13.67
C ASP A 100 8.19 5.11 14.77
N SER A 101 6.93 5.53 14.69
CA SER A 101 5.90 5.12 15.65
C SER A 101 5.66 3.61 15.57
N LYS A 102 5.70 2.94 16.73
CA LYS A 102 5.40 1.50 16.84
C LYS A 102 3.93 1.15 16.57
N PHE A 103 3.05 2.14 16.50
CA PHE A 103 1.61 1.97 16.29
C PHE A 103 1.22 2.08 14.81
N ASN A 104 2.15 2.48 13.94
CA ASN A 104 1.94 2.41 12.51
C ASN A 104 2.23 0.98 11.99
N THR A 105 1.79 0.70 10.77
CA THR A 105 2.34 -0.39 9.97
C THR A 105 3.17 0.20 8.83
N LEU A 106 4.48 0.35 9.05
CA LEU A 106 5.42 0.80 8.03
C LEU A 106 5.42 -0.18 6.85
N LEU A 107 5.17 0.33 5.65
CA LEU A 107 5.26 -0.46 4.42
C LEU A 107 6.70 -0.42 3.92
N PHE A 108 7.17 0.76 3.52
CA PHE A 108 8.53 0.99 3.05
C PHE A 108 8.91 2.46 3.19
N THR A 109 10.21 2.73 3.12
CA THR A 109 10.80 4.07 3.10
C THR A 109 11.51 4.31 1.77
N PHE A 110 11.91 5.54 1.50
CA PHE A 110 12.64 5.86 0.28
C PHE A 110 14.03 5.22 0.24
N ARG A 111 14.56 4.73 1.37
CA ARG A 111 15.77 3.87 1.40
C ARG A 111 15.59 2.56 0.64
N ASP A 112 14.35 2.07 0.51
CA ASP A 112 14.04 0.81 -0.16
C ASP A 112 13.92 0.96 -1.69
N ILE A 113 13.91 2.20 -2.19
CA ILE A 113 13.76 2.49 -3.62
C ILE A 113 15.05 2.11 -4.36
N SER A 114 14.90 1.49 -5.53
CA SER A 114 16.04 1.14 -6.36
C SER A 114 16.87 2.37 -6.71
N PRO A 115 18.21 2.25 -6.77
CA PRO A 115 19.07 3.37 -7.12
C PRO A 115 18.81 3.83 -8.57
N PRO A 116 19.25 5.05 -8.93
CA PRO A 116 19.25 5.54 -10.30
C PRO A 116 19.86 4.52 -11.29
N PRO A 117 19.45 4.51 -12.57
CA PRO A 117 18.79 5.60 -13.30
C PRO A 117 17.26 5.60 -13.29
N HIS A 118 16.60 4.52 -12.85
CA HIS A 118 15.13 4.41 -12.87
C HIS A 118 14.62 4.10 -11.46
N PRO A 119 14.62 5.08 -10.55
CA PRO A 119 14.24 4.86 -9.16
C PRO A 119 12.79 4.42 -9.07
N SER A 120 12.61 3.21 -8.56
CA SER A 120 11.30 2.58 -8.41
C SER A 120 11.28 1.55 -7.29
N PHE A 121 10.09 1.30 -6.77
CA PHE A 121 9.82 0.28 -5.76
C PHE A 121 8.45 -0.33 -6.01
N ARG A 122 8.29 -1.64 -5.74
CA ARG A 122 6.97 -2.27 -5.69
C ARG A 122 7.01 -3.44 -4.72
N LYS A 123 6.05 -3.51 -3.81
CA LYS A 123 5.91 -4.65 -2.89
C LYS A 123 4.46 -4.78 -2.44
N SER A 124 4.08 -6.02 -2.11
CA SER A 124 2.77 -6.32 -1.54
C SER A 124 2.89 -6.78 -0.10
N TYR A 125 1.96 -6.33 0.73
CA TYR A 125 1.92 -6.58 2.16
C TYR A 125 0.60 -7.27 2.53
N PRO A 126 0.63 -8.34 3.32
CA PRO A 126 -0.58 -8.96 3.84
C PRO A 126 -1.20 -8.09 4.94
N LEU A 127 -2.53 -8.02 4.96
CA LEU A 127 -3.32 -7.40 6.02
C LEU A 127 -4.11 -8.52 6.69
N THR A 128 -3.63 -8.95 7.86
CA THR A 128 -4.13 -10.17 8.53
C THR A 128 -5.25 -9.89 9.52
N TYR A 129 -5.55 -8.63 9.81
CA TYR A 129 -6.52 -8.23 10.81
C TYR A 129 -7.66 -7.42 10.17
N PRO A 130 -8.93 -7.72 10.52
CA PRO A 130 -10.06 -6.89 10.14
C PRO A 130 -9.94 -5.50 10.75
N SER A 131 -9.94 -4.46 9.91
CA SER A 131 -9.98 -3.08 10.38
C SER A 131 -10.34 -2.12 9.24
N LYS A 132 -10.56 -0.86 9.59
CA LYS A 132 -10.43 0.24 8.62
C LYS A 132 -9.00 0.74 8.68
N TYR A 133 -8.37 0.78 7.51
CA TYR A 133 -7.00 1.24 7.34
C TYR A 133 -7.00 2.52 6.50
N ALA A 134 -6.09 3.41 6.84
CA ALA A 134 -5.76 4.59 6.05
C ALA A 134 -4.33 4.45 5.52
N LEU A 135 -4.16 4.60 4.21
CA LEU A 135 -2.87 4.63 3.53
C LEU A 135 -2.34 6.05 3.49
N PHE A 136 -1.17 6.25 4.10
CA PHE A 136 -0.51 7.54 4.14
C PHE A 136 0.87 7.48 3.51
N PHE A 137 1.27 8.63 2.96
CA PHE A 137 2.66 9.00 2.79
C PHE A 137 3.06 9.98 3.90
N ALA A 138 4.22 9.80 4.49
CA ALA A 138 4.85 10.76 5.39
C ALA A 138 6.11 11.34 4.78
N ASN A 139 6.26 12.66 4.97
CA ASN A 139 7.48 13.40 4.74
C ASN A 139 7.93 14.05 6.06
N CYS A 140 8.76 13.35 6.81
CA CYS A 140 9.33 13.87 8.05
C CYS A 140 10.50 14.84 7.83
N ASP A 141 10.74 15.24 6.57
CA ASP A 141 11.67 16.29 6.19
C ASP A 141 10.97 17.36 5.33
N PRO A 142 10.38 18.39 5.96
CA PRO A 142 9.56 19.39 5.27
C PRO A 142 10.35 20.28 4.28
N GLN A 143 11.70 20.22 4.30
CA GLN A 143 12.55 20.94 3.35
C GLN A 143 12.73 20.18 2.03
N SER A 144 12.28 18.92 1.96
CA SER A 144 12.44 18.05 0.81
C SER A 144 11.10 17.82 0.09
N PRO A 145 10.73 18.64 -0.91
CA PRO A 145 9.55 18.38 -1.72
C PRO A 145 9.76 17.12 -2.58
N VAL A 146 8.74 16.27 -2.65
CA VAL A 146 8.80 15.03 -3.42
C VAL A 146 7.99 15.10 -4.70
N THR A 147 8.53 14.51 -5.76
CA THR A 147 7.82 14.24 -7.01
C THR A 147 7.86 12.74 -7.26
N MET A 148 6.70 12.12 -7.43
CA MET A 148 6.59 10.68 -7.60
C MET A 148 5.27 10.27 -8.26
N ASP A 149 5.29 9.15 -8.96
CA ASP A 149 4.11 8.44 -9.42
C ASP A 149 3.86 7.27 -8.46
N VAL A 150 2.71 7.27 -7.80
CA VAL A 150 2.31 6.27 -6.81
C VAL A 150 1.21 5.40 -7.42
N HIS A 151 1.37 4.09 -7.31
CA HIS A 151 0.39 3.11 -7.74
C HIS A 151 0.09 2.15 -6.60
N TYR A 152 -1.18 1.90 -6.33
CA TYR A 152 -1.55 0.93 -5.31
C TYR A 152 -2.82 0.17 -5.67
N GLU A 153 -2.89 -1.06 -5.15
CA GLU A 153 -3.96 -2.00 -5.38
C GLU A 153 -4.40 -2.57 -4.03
N LEU A 154 -5.70 -2.58 -3.78
CA LEU A 154 -6.29 -3.08 -2.54
C LEU A 154 -7.12 -4.33 -2.85
N PHE A 155 -6.82 -5.41 -2.14
CA PHE A 155 -7.46 -6.70 -2.31
C PHE A 155 -8.05 -7.15 -0.98
N ASN A 156 -9.35 -7.41 -0.95
CA ASN A 156 -9.95 -8.16 0.14
C ASN A 156 -9.86 -9.65 -0.21
N SER A 157 -9.21 -10.43 0.64
CA SER A 157 -9.21 -11.89 0.55
C SER A 157 -10.39 -12.38 1.38
N ASP A 158 -11.59 -12.18 0.85
CA ASP A 158 -12.77 -12.86 1.39
C ASP A 158 -12.65 -14.32 0.94
N ASP A 159 -12.37 -15.23 1.89
CA ASP A 159 -12.73 -16.63 1.71
C ASP A 159 -14.23 -16.63 1.44
N GLY A 160 -14.63 -16.95 0.21
CA GLY A 160 -16.00 -16.81 -0.29
C GLY A 160 -17.05 -17.67 0.43
N ASN A 161 -17.24 -17.48 1.75
CA ASN A 161 -18.43 -17.82 2.47
C ASN A 161 -19.53 -16.86 2.02
N THR A 162 -19.99 -17.11 0.80
CA THR A 162 -21.33 -16.83 0.33
C THR A 162 -22.32 -17.48 1.29
N LYS A 163 -22.54 -16.87 2.44
CA LYS A 163 -23.79 -17.04 3.16
C LYS A 163 -24.75 -15.96 2.66
N THR A 164 -25.22 -16.14 1.43
CA THR A 164 -26.56 -15.69 1.06
C THR A 164 -27.54 -16.50 1.91
N ASN A 165 -27.84 -15.99 3.12
CA ASN A 165 -29.03 -16.44 3.81
C ASN A 165 -30.22 -15.78 3.10
N ILE A 166 -31.10 -16.66 2.62
CA ILE A 166 -32.46 -16.41 2.13
C ILE A 166 -33.27 -15.75 3.24
#